data_AF-A0A7R9TKA5-F1
#
_entry.id   AF-A0A7R9TKA5-F1
#
_cell.length_a   1.000
_cell.length_b   1.000
_cell.length_c   1.000
_cell.angle_alpha   90.00
_cell.angle_beta   90.00
_cell.angle_gamma   90.00
#
_symmetry.space_group_name_H-M   'P 1'
#
loop_
_entity.id
_entity.type
_entity.pdbx_description
1 polymer ?
#
loop_
_entity_poly.entity_id
_entity_poly.type
_entity_poly.pdbx_seq_one_letter_code
_entity_poly.pdbx_strand_id
1 'polypeptide(L)'
;GGGGGGGRGGGRGGGGRGGGGYGGLDPILPVVDPGVIDSITTTYGIDREKLPLHKNAVTRTADNSRPKRVYMLSNGLREYLAADVRENLKVIAAGLKIFERQEHKDSAGDTCDYRLVQDGLTMTLPFLTRQIIRPTLAELKLILQKRSLQLAPDPERPDKPLFTDDATRAEVTSAVAGSCVFLPRLGTAEERAALGAGGVLAPEELAIACWKGKSSVNLLVSKVETDHMLEKFGVDVSAAGGGGSVQGGGMEVN
;
A
#
# COMPACT_ATOMS: atom_id res chain seq x y z
N GLY A 1 -41.72 -34.91 24.44
CA GLY A 1 -41.60 -33.54 25.00
C GLY A 1 -40.19 -33.38 25.51
N GLY A 2 -39.40 -32.40 25.09
CA GLY A 2 -39.58 -30.96 25.33
C GLY A 2 -39.05 -30.63 26.73
N GLY A 3 -38.13 -29.70 26.99
CA GLY A 3 -37.36 -28.74 26.22
C GLY A 3 -36.51 -27.87 27.17
N GLY A 4 -35.81 -26.85 26.63
CA GLY A 4 -35.13 -25.74 27.34
C GLY A 4 -33.74 -26.09 27.91
N GLY A 5 -32.60 -25.49 27.53
CA GLY A 5 -32.23 -24.06 27.46
C GLY A 5 -31.53 -23.69 28.79
N GLY A 6 -30.35 -23.10 28.93
CA GLY A 6 -29.33 -22.46 28.11
C GLY A 6 -28.28 -21.88 29.11
N GLY A 7 -27.03 -21.62 28.71
CA GLY A 7 -26.06 -21.01 29.62
C GLY A 7 -24.63 -20.94 29.11
N ARG A 8 -24.36 -19.98 28.21
CA ARG A 8 -23.00 -19.56 27.82
C ARG A 8 -22.40 -18.70 28.92
N GLY A 9 -21.19 -19.02 29.37
CA GLY A 9 -20.36 -18.16 30.20
C GLY A 9 -18.96 -18.05 29.59
N GLY A 10 -18.71 -16.96 28.85
CA GLY A 10 -17.44 -16.67 28.20
C GLY A 10 -16.42 -16.13 29.20
N GLY A 11 -15.31 -16.87 29.36
CA GLY A 11 -14.09 -16.33 29.95
C GLY A 11 -13.35 -15.48 28.93
N ARG A 12 -13.53 -14.15 29.00
CA ARG A 12 -12.68 -13.19 28.29
C ARG A 12 -11.27 -13.31 28.87
N GLY A 13 -10.34 -13.86 28.09
CA GLY A 13 -8.91 -13.79 28.37
C GLY A 13 -8.47 -12.33 28.39
N GLY A 14 -8.30 -11.79 29.60
CA GLY A 14 -7.63 -10.53 29.84
C GLY A 14 -6.15 -10.70 29.52
N GLY A 15 -5.77 -10.40 28.27
CA GLY A 15 -4.37 -10.24 27.88
C GLY A 15 -3.80 -9.03 28.60
N GLY A 16 -3.10 -9.28 29.71
CA GLY A 16 -2.38 -8.28 30.48
C GLY A 16 -1.46 -7.48 29.57
N ARG A 17 -1.69 -6.17 29.51
CA ARG A 17 -0.76 -5.21 28.92
C ARG A 17 0.46 -5.14 29.84
N GLY A 18 1.49 -5.89 29.49
CA GLY A 18 2.84 -5.67 30.02
C GLY A 18 3.28 -4.28 29.60
N GLY A 19 3.33 -3.35 30.56
CA GLY A 19 3.93 -2.03 30.36
C GLY A 19 5.42 -2.20 30.10
N GLY A 20 5.80 -2.23 28.83
CA GLY A 20 7.20 -2.11 28.42
C GLY A 20 7.72 -0.69 28.69
N GLY A 21 9.04 -0.56 28.88
CA GLY A 21 9.77 0.64 29.33
C GLY A 21 9.60 1.94 28.52
N TYR A 22 8.73 1.95 27.51
CA TYR A 22 8.49 3.09 26.61
C TYR A 22 7.19 3.85 26.91
N GLY A 23 6.70 3.79 28.15
CA GLY A 23 5.52 4.58 28.56
C GLY A 23 4.25 4.30 27.74
N GLY A 24 4.11 3.09 27.20
CA GLY A 24 2.97 2.69 26.36
C GLY A 24 3.09 3.02 24.88
N LEU A 25 4.23 3.54 24.41
CA LEU A 25 4.54 3.74 22.98
C LEU A 25 5.41 2.59 22.46
N ASP A 26 5.07 2.03 21.30
CA ASP A 26 5.93 1.00 20.69
C ASP A 26 7.27 1.61 20.23
N PRO A 27 8.41 0.94 20.51
CA PRO A 27 9.74 1.42 20.12
C PRO A 27 9.91 1.44 18.59
N ILE A 28 10.89 2.20 18.12
CA ILE A 28 11.34 2.15 16.72
C ILE A 28 12.51 1.18 16.66
N LEU A 29 12.29 0.03 16.03
CA LEU A 29 13.26 -1.04 15.94
C LEU A 29 13.74 -1.21 14.49
N PRO A 30 15.02 -1.52 14.25
CA PRO A 30 15.47 -1.91 12.91
C PRO A 30 14.72 -3.16 12.46
N VAL A 31 14.48 -3.29 11.15
CA VAL A 31 14.03 -4.55 10.55
C VAL A 31 15.24 -5.50 10.51
N VAL A 32 15.17 -6.61 11.25
CA VAL A 32 16.35 -7.45 11.51
C VAL A 32 16.47 -8.66 10.59
N ASP A 33 15.39 -9.08 9.94
CA ASP A 33 15.41 -10.24 9.04
C ASP A 33 15.87 -9.81 7.63
N PRO A 34 17.05 -10.28 7.17
CA PRO A 34 17.50 -10.02 5.81
C PRO A 34 16.51 -10.54 4.76
N GLY A 35 15.79 -11.63 5.02
CA GLY A 35 14.82 -12.20 4.09
C GLY A 35 13.68 -11.23 3.73
N VAL A 36 13.29 -10.36 4.66
CA VAL A 36 12.32 -9.29 4.39
C VAL A 36 12.90 -8.26 3.43
N ILE A 37 14.13 -7.80 3.68
CA ILE A 37 14.78 -6.80 2.85
C ILE A 37 15.12 -7.38 1.46
N ASP A 38 15.57 -8.62 1.42
CA ASP A 38 15.97 -9.35 0.22
C ASP A 38 14.77 -9.62 -0.67
N SER A 39 13.64 -10.05 -0.11
CA SER A 39 12.40 -10.24 -0.87
C SER A 39 11.90 -8.93 -1.47
N ILE A 40 11.83 -7.86 -0.69
CA ILE A 40 11.41 -6.53 -1.18
C ILE A 40 12.34 -6.05 -2.30
N THR A 41 13.65 -6.03 -2.06
CA THR A 41 14.61 -5.52 -3.05
C THR A 41 14.61 -6.32 -4.34
N THR A 42 14.46 -7.65 -4.26
CA THR A 42 14.40 -8.53 -5.43
C THR A 42 13.11 -8.37 -6.23
N THR A 43 11.96 -8.33 -5.56
CA THR A 43 10.65 -8.23 -6.21
C THR A 43 10.47 -6.89 -6.93
N TYR A 44 10.86 -5.79 -6.30
CA TYR A 44 10.69 -4.44 -6.87
C TYR A 44 11.91 -3.94 -7.66
N GLY A 45 13.00 -4.71 -7.67
CA GLY A 45 14.25 -4.36 -8.36
C GLY A 45 14.88 -3.10 -7.79
N ILE A 46 14.96 -3.02 -6.46
CA ILE A 46 15.53 -1.88 -5.74
C ILE A 46 17.04 -2.08 -5.56
N ASP A 47 17.80 -1.09 -6.01
CA ASP A 47 19.25 -1.01 -5.76
C ASP A 47 19.51 -0.64 -4.29
N ARG A 48 20.26 -1.50 -3.58
CA ARG A 48 20.55 -1.36 -2.15
C ARG A 48 21.41 -0.14 -1.83
N GLU A 49 22.19 0.35 -2.77
CA GLU A 49 23.03 1.53 -2.56
C GLU A 49 22.20 2.81 -2.73
N LYS A 50 21.18 2.79 -3.60
CA LYS A 50 20.32 3.94 -3.86
C LYS A 50 19.20 4.08 -2.82
N LEU A 51 18.60 2.97 -2.41
CA LEU A 51 17.62 2.93 -1.34
C LEU A 51 18.04 1.87 -0.29
N PRO A 52 18.85 2.26 0.72
CA PRO A 52 19.49 1.32 1.64
C PRO A 52 18.54 0.84 2.75
N LEU A 53 17.54 0.04 2.36
CA LEU A 53 16.56 -0.54 3.29
C LEU A 53 17.25 -1.38 4.38
N HIS A 54 18.29 -2.14 4.04
CA HIS A 54 19.09 -2.93 5.00
C HIS A 54 19.68 -2.09 6.15
N LYS A 55 19.88 -0.79 5.93
CA LYS A 55 20.49 0.14 6.87
C LYS A 55 19.45 0.98 7.61
N ASN A 56 18.42 1.41 6.89
CA ASN A 56 17.53 2.51 7.30
C ASN A 56 16.05 2.09 7.45
N ALA A 57 15.71 0.82 7.18
CA ALA A 57 14.38 0.29 7.40
C ALA A 57 14.13 0.03 8.89
N VAL A 58 13.02 0.56 9.39
CA VAL A 58 12.58 0.39 10.77
C VAL A 58 11.11 -0.04 10.83
N THR A 59 10.71 -0.55 11.98
CA THR A 59 9.34 -0.97 12.30
C THR A 59 9.00 -0.50 13.71
N ARG A 60 7.70 -0.47 14.00
CA ARG A 60 7.15 -0.23 15.34
C ARG A 60 6.49 -1.47 15.93
N THR A 61 6.64 -2.60 15.26
CA THR A 61 6.08 -3.85 15.75
C THR A 61 7.15 -4.49 16.63
N ALA A 62 6.77 -5.01 17.81
CA ALA A 62 7.70 -5.69 18.70
C ALA A 62 8.39 -6.88 18.00
N ASP A 63 7.64 -7.60 17.15
CA ASP A 63 8.21 -8.53 16.19
C ASP A 63 8.82 -7.76 15.00
N ASN A 64 10.13 -7.60 15.03
CA ASN A 64 10.90 -6.90 14.01
C ASN A 64 11.58 -7.82 12.99
N SER A 65 11.39 -9.14 13.09
CA SER A 65 11.78 -10.09 12.04
C SER A 65 10.70 -10.18 10.96
N ARG A 66 9.43 -10.02 11.33
CA ARG A 66 8.31 -10.02 10.38
C ARG A 66 7.41 -8.77 10.55
N PRO A 67 7.93 -7.56 10.31
CA PRO A 67 7.22 -6.32 10.61
C PRO A 67 5.86 -6.19 9.91
N LYS A 68 4.87 -5.59 10.57
CA LYS A 68 3.59 -5.25 9.91
C LYS A 68 3.75 -4.10 8.91
N ARG A 69 4.65 -3.17 9.21
CA ARG A 69 4.91 -1.95 8.43
C ARG A 69 6.40 -1.68 8.43
N VAL A 70 6.92 -1.28 7.28
CA VAL A 70 8.32 -0.88 7.10
C VAL A 70 8.35 0.60 6.81
N TYR A 71 9.10 1.32 7.64
CA TYR A 71 9.34 2.75 7.51
C TYR A 71 10.79 2.99 7.09
N MET A 72 11.01 3.99 6.25
CA MET A 72 12.34 4.43 5.83
C MET A 72 12.77 5.65 6.62
N LEU A 73 13.98 5.62 7.16
CA LEU A 73 14.66 6.77 7.76
C LEU A 73 15.72 7.35 6.82
N SER A 74 16.06 8.62 7.03
CA SER A 74 17.33 9.16 6.54
C SER A 74 18.49 8.67 7.40
N ASN A 75 19.72 8.72 6.87
CA ASN A 75 20.92 8.35 7.63
C ASN A 75 21.04 9.16 8.93
N GLY A 76 20.87 10.49 8.84
CA GLY A 76 20.98 11.39 9.99
C GLY A 76 19.90 11.13 11.05
N LEU A 77 18.65 10.86 10.64
CA LEU A 77 17.60 10.53 11.61
C LEU A 77 17.86 9.19 12.30
N ARG A 78 18.32 8.17 11.56
CA ARG A 78 18.72 6.88 12.13
C ARG A 78 19.85 7.05 13.14
N GLU A 79 20.90 7.81 12.79
CA GLU A 79 22.05 8.06 13.66
C GLU A 79 21.67 8.86 14.91
N TYR A 80 20.79 9.86 14.75
CA TYR A 80 20.25 10.63 15.87
C TYR A 80 19.43 9.74 16.84
N LEU A 81 18.55 8.88 16.32
CA LEU A 81 17.79 7.94 17.15
C LEU A 81 18.69 6.92 17.84
N ALA A 82 19.72 6.42 17.17
CA ALA A 82 20.70 5.51 17.76
C ALA A 82 21.55 6.16 18.86
N ALA A 83 21.69 7.50 18.84
CA ALA A 83 22.42 8.25 19.87
C ALA A 83 21.60 8.49 21.15
N ASP A 84 20.27 8.29 21.12
CA ASP A 84 19.42 8.41 22.31
C ASP A 84 19.50 7.16 23.22
N VAL A 85 20.72 6.84 23.64
CA VAL A 85 21.03 5.68 24.51
C VAL A 85 20.38 5.78 25.90
N ARG A 86 19.92 6.97 26.28
CA ARG A 86 19.23 7.22 27.55
C ARG A 86 17.71 7.20 27.40
N GLU A 87 17.19 6.92 26.20
CA GLU A 87 15.76 6.84 25.88
C GLU A 87 14.99 8.10 26.34
N ASN A 88 15.62 9.26 26.21
CA ASN A 88 15.02 10.53 26.62
C ASN A 88 13.99 11.03 25.60
N LEU A 89 14.05 10.55 24.35
CA LEU A 89 13.14 10.94 23.29
C LEU A 89 11.87 10.09 23.31
N LYS A 90 10.74 10.77 23.47
CA LYS A 90 9.42 10.17 23.25
C LYS A 90 9.05 10.24 21.78
N VAL A 91 9.44 9.22 21.02
CA VAL A 91 9.23 9.22 19.56
C VAL A 91 7.82 8.73 19.20
N ILE A 92 6.96 9.68 18.81
CA ILE A 92 5.57 9.41 18.40
C ILE A 92 5.44 8.93 16.96
N ALA A 93 6.40 9.25 16.09
CA ALA A 93 6.49 8.81 14.69
C ALA A 93 7.90 9.09 14.16
N ALA A 94 8.38 8.26 13.24
CA ALA A 94 9.64 8.51 12.54
C ALA A 94 9.62 7.85 11.16
N GLY A 95 10.21 8.55 10.19
CA GLY A 95 10.34 8.08 8.83
C GLY A 95 9.04 8.09 8.03
N LEU A 96 9.14 7.55 6.83
CA LEU A 96 8.02 7.41 5.89
C LEU A 96 7.68 5.93 5.76
N LYS A 97 6.40 5.57 5.93
CA LYS A 97 5.91 4.22 5.66
C LYS A 97 6.05 3.96 4.17
N ILE A 98 6.75 2.90 3.78
CA ILE A 98 7.03 2.58 2.38
C ILE A 98 6.55 1.19 1.96
N PHE A 99 6.46 0.26 2.92
CA PHE A 99 5.85 -1.04 2.69
C PHE A 99 4.97 -1.43 3.87
N GLU A 100 3.99 -2.28 3.60
CA GLU A 100 3.23 -2.96 4.64
C GLU A 100 3.00 -4.42 4.28
N ARG A 101 2.88 -5.25 5.32
CA ARG A 101 2.75 -6.69 5.13
C ARG A 101 1.36 -7.01 4.58
N GLN A 102 1.31 -7.66 3.43
CA GLN A 102 0.13 -8.28 2.87
C GLN A 102 0.52 -9.65 2.33
N GLU A 103 0.12 -10.68 3.07
CA GLU A 103 0.41 -12.07 2.75
C GLU A 103 -0.38 -12.53 1.52
N HIS A 104 0.27 -13.36 0.73
CA HIS A 104 -0.39 -14.06 -0.36
C HIS A 104 -1.18 -15.24 0.19
N LYS A 105 -2.49 -15.27 -0.06
CA LYS A 105 -3.35 -16.38 0.39
C LYS A 105 -3.01 -17.73 -0.26
N ASP A 106 -2.42 -17.70 -1.47
CA ASP A 106 -2.26 -18.88 -2.33
C ASP A 106 -0.81 -19.14 -2.74
N SER A 107 0.18 -18.53 -2.09
CA SER A 107 1.59 -18.67 -2.50
C SER A 107 2.28 -19.82 -1.79
N ALA A 108 2.71 -20.81 -2.57
CA ALA A 108 3.70 -21.79 -2.14
C ALA A 108 5.08 -21.12 -2.10
N GLY A 109 5.39 -20.47 -0.98
CA GLY A 109 6.73 -20.10 -0.51
C GLY A 109 7.73 -19.64 -1.57
N ASP A 110 7.53 -18.46 -2.16
CA ASP A 110 8.59 -17.65 -2.78
C ASP A 110 8.12 -16.22 -3.14
N THR A 111 7.03 -15.74 -2.52
CA THR A 111 6.45 -14.43 -2.83
C THR A 111 6.78 -13.40 -1.76
N CYS A 112 7.01 -12.16 -2.17
CA CYS A 112 7.18 -11.05 -1.26
C CYS A 112 5.86 -10.71 -0.57
N ASP A 113 5.79 -10.90 0.75
CA ASP A 113 4.62 -10.58 1.58
C ASP A 113 4.47 -9.08 1.86
N TYR A 114 5.13 -8.19 1.13
CA TYR A 114 5.15 -6.76 1.40
C TYR A 114 4.68 -5.97 0.19
N ARG A 115 3.63 -5.18 0.37
CA ARG A 115 3.08 -4.30 -0.66
C ARG A 115 3.62 -2.89 -0.54
N LEU A 116 3.75 -2.22 -1.68
CA LEU A 116 3.94 -0.78 -1.73
C LEU A 116 2.71 -0.08 -1.14
N VAL A 117 2.94 0.98 -0.36
CA VAL A 117 1.87 1.84 0.17
C VAL A 117 1.76 3.11 -0.66
N GLN A 118 0.54 3.59 -0.88
CA GLN A 118 0.30 4.79 -1.69
C GLN A 118 1.03 6.02 -1.12
N ASP A 119 0.95 6.25 0.19
CA ASP A 119 1.61 7.37 0.88
C ASP A 119 3.13 7.44 0.65
N GLY A 120 3.76 6.28 0.50
CA GLY A 120 5.21 6.14 0.34
C GLY A 120 5.65 6.11 -1.12
N LEU A 121 4.70 6.02 -2.06
CA LEU A 121 4.97 5.69 -3.45
C LEU A 121 5.77 6.79 -4.15
N THR A 122 5.43 8.06 -3.92
CA THR A 122 6.16 9.19 -4.52
C THR A 122 7.66 9.17 -4.19
N MET A 123 8.02 8.70 -2.99
CA MET A 123 9.42 8.57 -2.58
C MET A 123 10.07 7.29 -3.11
N THR A 124 9.34 6.16 -3.11
CA THR A 124 9.94 4.88 -3.51
C THR A 124 10.04 4.72 -5.03
N LEU A 125 9.12 5.31 -5.80
CA LEU A 125 8.99 5.13 -7.24
C LEU A 125 10.29 5.32 -8.04
N PRO A 126 11.12 6.36 -7.79
CA PRO A 126 12.40 6.54 -8.51
C PRO A 126 13.41 5.40 -8.32
N PHE A 127 13.21 4.55 -7.31
CA PHE A 127 14.10 3.43 -6.98
C PHE A 127 13.58 2.07 -7.47
N LEU A 128 12.36 2.01 -8.00
CA LEU A 128 11.76 0.77 -8.50
C LEU A 128 12.17 0.54 -9.96
N THR A 129 12.54 -0.71 -10.29
CA THR A 129 12.82 -1.11 -11.68
C THR A 129 11.96 -2.27 -12.16
N ARG A 130 11.21 -2.91 -11.24
CA ARG A 130 10.28 -4.02 -11.51
C ARG A 130 8.92 -3.72 -10.90
N GLN A 131 7.93 -4.55 -11.25
CA GLN A 131 6.54 -4.40 -10.80
C GLN A 131 5.91 -3.05 -11.17
N ILE A 132 6.39 -2.42 -12.24
CA ILE A 132 5.79 -1.23 -12.84
C ILE A 132 5.02 -1.68 -14.08
N ILE A 133 3.71 -1.45 -14.06
CA ILE A 133 2.79 -1.66 -15.18
C ILE A 133 2.38 -0.27 -15.65
N ARG A 134 2.33 -0.06 -16.96
CA ARG A 134 2.09 1.25 -17.54
C ARG A 134 0.76 1.23 -18.29
N PRO A 135 -0.39 1.38 -17.61
CA PRO A 135 -1.67 1.40 -18.31
C PRO A 135 -1.80 2.60 -19.24
N THR A 136 -2.75 2.53 -20.18
CA THR A 136 -3.25 3.74 -20.83
C THR A 136 -3.99 4.63 -19.83
N LEU A 137 -4.15 5.93 -20.11
CA LEU A 137 -4.96 6.80 -19.25
C LEU A 137 -6.42 6.34 -19.15
N ALA A 138 -6.97 5.77 -20.23
CA ALA A 138 -8.31 5.20 -20.24
C ALA A 138 -8.43 4.02 -19.26
N GLU A 139 -7.46 3.10 -19.26
CA GLU A 139 -7.44 1.98 -18.32
C GLU A 139 -7.20 2.43 -16.87
N LEU A 140 -6.34 3.43 -16.66
CA LEU A 140 -6.13 4.03 -15.34
C LEU A 140 -7.43 4.65 -14.80
N LYS A 141 -8.14 5.43 -15.62
CA LYS A 141 -9.45 6.00 -15.27
C LYS A 141 -10.48 4.89 -15.00
N LEU A 142 -10.48 3.82 -15.80
CA LEU A 142 -11.39 2.70 -15.63
C LEU A 142 -11.15 1.94 -14.32
N ILE A 143 -9.90 1.64 -13.95
CA ILE A 143 -9.60 0.98 -12.67
C ILE A 143 -9.88 1.90 -11.48
N LEU A 144 -9.68 3.22 -11.60
CA LEU A 144 -10.10 4.17 -10.56
C LEU A 144 -11.61 4.09 -10.34
N GLN A 145 -12.41 4.05 -11.40
CA GLN A 145 -13.88 3.96 -11.30
C GLN A 145 -14.38 2.59 -10.80
N LYS A 146 -13.76 1.50 -11.25
CA LYS A 146 -14.27 0.12 -11.02
C LYS A 146 -13.52 -0.64 -9.94
N ARG A 147 -12.39 -0.12 -9.47
CA ARG A 147 -11.49 -0.65 -8.43
C ARG A 147 -10.80 -1.97 -8.76
N SER A 148 -11.16 -2.62 -9.87
CA SER A 148 -10.62 -3.90 -10.30
C SER A 148 -10.73 -4.04 -11.81
N LEU A 149 -9.71 -4.60 -12.46
CA LEU A 149 -9.71 -5.00 -13.86
C LEU A 149 -9.35 -6.48 -13.98
N GLN A 150 -10.06 -7.22 -14.84
CA GLN A 150 -9.78 -8.64 -15.09
C GLN A 150 -8.76 -8.80 -16.21
N LEU A 151 -7.97 -9.88 -16.12
CA LEU A 151 -6.97 -10.25 -17.12
C LEU A 151 -7.59 -10.97 -18.32
N ALA A 152 -8.71 -11.66 -18.11
CA ALA A 152 -9.43 -12.43 -19.11
C ALA A 152 -10.94 -12.39 -18.82
N PRO A 153 -11.81 -12.61 -19.83
CA PRO A 153 -13.24 -12.73 -19.61
C PRO A 153 -13.56 -13.82 -18.58
N ASP A 154 -14.47 -13.51 -17.66
CA ASP A 154 -14.98 -14.43 -16.66
C ASP A 154 -16.41 -14.83 -17.08
N PRO A 155 -16.66 -16.09 -17.52
CA PRO A 155 -17.99 -16.52 -17.96
C PRO A 155 -19.06 -16.37 -16.88
N GLU A 156 -18.68 -16.43 -15.60
CA GLU A 156 -19.59 -16.27 -14.47
C GLU A 156 -19.85 -14.78 -14.15
N ARG A 157 -18.98 -13.88 -14.61
CA ARG A 157 -19.08 -12.43 -14.38
C ARG A 157 -18.67 -11.63 -15.63
N PRO A 158 -19.48 -11.68 -16.69
CA PRO A 158 -19.15 -11.05 -17.98
C PRO A 158 -19.15 -9.52 -17.93
N ASP A 159 -19.71 -8.91 -16.89
CA ASP A 159 -19.80 -7.46 -16.68
C ASP A 159 -18.53 -6.86 -16.07
N LYS A 160 -17.59 -7.70 -15.61
CA LYS A 160 -16.34 -7.22 -15.00
C LYS A 160 -15.48 -6.55 -16.08
N PRO A 161 -14.96 -5.33 -15.81
CA PRO A 161 -14.14 -4.62 -16.77
C PRO A 161 -12.81 -5.34 -17.00
N LEU A 162 -12.30 -5.26 -18.22
CA LEU A 162 -11.09 -5.93 -18.70
C LEU A 162 -10.02 -4.90 -19.05
N PHE A 163 -8.75 -5.33 -19.02
CA PHE A 163 -7.70 -4.59 -19.73
C PHE A 163 -7.97 -4.62 -21.24
N THR A 164 -7.88 -3.47 -21.89
CA THR A 164 -8.19 -3.30 -23.31
C THR A 164 -6.93 -3.14 -24.17
N ASP A 165 -5.84 -2.63 -23.60
CA ASP A 165 -4.57 -2.42 -24.29
C ASP A 165 -3.64 -3.65 -24.23
N ASP A 166 -3.07 -4.02 -25.38
CA ASP A 166 -2.18 -5.17 -25.50
C ASP A 166 -0.87 -5.01 -24.72
N ALA A 167 -0.29 -3.79 -24.73
CA ALA A 167 0.96 -3.54 -24.03
C ALA A 167 0.75 -3.56 -22.51
N THR A 168 -0.35 -3.02 -22.02
CA THR A 168 -0.76 -3.16 -20.61
C THR A 168 -0.94 -4.63 -20.23
N ARG A 169 -1.65 -5.42 -21.04
CA ARG A 169 -1.84 -6.87 -20.79
C ARG A 169 -0.51 -7.63 -20.75
N ALA A 170 0.43 -7.30 -21.64
CA ALA A 170 1.75 -7.92 -21.66
C ALA A 170 2.54 -7.62 -20.36
N GLU A 171 2.54 -6.37 -19.89
CA GLU A 171 3.20 -5.99 -18.64
C GLU A 171 2.53 -6.65 -17.41
N VAL A 172 1.19 -6.67 -17.35
CA VAL A 172 0.42 -7.37 -16.29
C VAL A 172 0.74 -8.86 -16.25
N THR A 173 0.86 -9.50 -17.42
CA THR A 173 1.17 -10.93 -17.54
C THR A 173 2.60 -11.24 -17.12
N SER A 174 3.55 -10.37 -17.47
CA SER A 174 4.96 -10.49 -17.09
C SER A 174 5.21 -10.22 -15.60
N ALA A 175 4.38 -9.39 -14.96
CA ALA A 175 4.49 -9.10 -13.54
C ALA A 175 4.23 -10.35 -12.69
N VAL A 176 5.04 -10.58 -11.65
CA VAL A 176 4.72 -11.57 -10.61
C VAL A 176 3.43 -11.22 -9.88
N ALA A 177 2.75 -12.21 -9.30
CA ALA A 177 1.62 -11.93 -8.42
C ALA A 177 2.10 -11.11 -7.22
N GLY A 178 1.26 -10.19 -6.74
CA GLY A 178 1.57 -9.33 -5.60
C GLY A 178 1.35 -7.86 -5.91
N SER A 179 2.01 -6.99 -5.14
CA SER A 179 1.87 -5.55 -5.30
C SER A 179 2.70 -5.04 -6.48
N CYS A 180 2.10 -4.09 -7.19
CA CYS A 180 2.67 -3.43 -8.36
C CYS A 180 2.26 -1.97 -8.39
N VAL A 181 2.90 -1.20 -9.26
CA VAL A 181 2.61 0.22 -9.50
C VAL A 181 2.02 0.38 -10.88
N PHE A 182 0.92 1.10 -10.97
CA PHE A 182 0.43 1.66 -12.23
C PHE A 182 1.06 3.02 -12.43
N LEU A 183 1.86 3.18 -13.49
CA LEU A 183 2.49 4.43 -13.92
C LEU A 183 2.05 4.71 -15.35
N PRO A 184 1.01 5.53 -15.59
CA PRO A 184 0.36 5.59 -16.90
C PRO A 184 1.31 6.07 -18.01
N ARG A 185 1.16 5.52 -19.21
CA ARG A 185 1.77 6.08 -20.42
C ARG A 185 0.99 7.32 -20.84
N LEU A 186 1.68 8.45 -21.00
CA LEU A 186 1.10 9.66 -21.60
C LEU A 186 1.36 9.61 -23.11
N GLY A 187 0.38 9.10 -23.85
CA GLY A 187 0.49 8.72 -25.25
C GLY A 187 0.41 9.90 -26.21
N THR A 188 -0.39 10.93 -25.92
CA THR A 188 -0.61 12.06 -26.84
C THR A 188 -0.35 13.44 -26.22
N ALA A 189 -0.20 14.47 -27.06
CA ALA A 189 -0.05 15.85 -26.60
C ALA A 189 -1.35 16.37 -25.97
N GLU A 190 -2.49 15.92 -26.47
CA GLU A 190 -3.82 16.26 -25.96
C GLU A 190 -4.04 15.68 -24.57
N GLU A 191 -3.63 14.42 -24.34
CA GLU A 191 -3.66 13.79 -23.01
C GLU A 191 -2.82 14.58 -22.00
N ARG A 192 -1.62 15.01 -22.40
CA ARG A 192 -0.74 15.83 -21.56
C ARG A 192 -1.35 17.22 -21.29
N ALA A 193 -1.96 17.84 -22.29
CA ALA A 193 -2.60 19.15 -22.13
C ALA A 193 -3.82 19.08 -21.20
N ALA A 194 -4.66 18.05 -21.34
CA ALA A 194 -5.83 17.84 -20.50
C ALA A 194 -5.43 17.59 -19.03
N LEU A 195 -4.42 16.75 -18.81
CA LEU A 195 -3.87 16.50 -17.47
C LEU A 195 -3.17 17.75 -16.89
N GLY A 196 -2.44 18.50 -17.72
CA GLY A 196 -1.81 19.76 -17.31
C GLY A 196 -2.82 20.81 -16.87
N ALA A 197 -3.98 20.89 -17.52
CA ALA A 197 -5.09 21.75 -17.08
C ALA A 197 -5.66 21.31 -15.72
N GLY A 198 -5.60 20.02 -15.40
CA GLY A 198 -5.93 19.44 -14.09
C GLY A 198 -4.77 19.49 -13.08
N GLY A 199 -3.67 20.19 -13.39
CA GLY A 199 -2.52 20.37 -12.51
C GLY A 199 -1.54 19.18 -12.46
N VAL A 200 -1.68 18.20 -13.35
CA VAL A 200 -0.77 17.05 -13.44
C VAL A 200 0.36 17.37 -14.40
N LEU A 201 1.59 17.44 -13.89
CA LEU A 201 2.76 17.83 -14.70
C LEU A 201 3.60 16.63 -15.16
N ALA A 202 3.47 15.49 -14.47
CA ALA A 202 4.23 14.29 -14.76
C ALA A 202 3.40 13.01 -14.50
N PRO A 203 3.66 11.89 -15.22
CA PRO A 203 2.94 10.63 -15.01
C PRO A 203 3.10 10.06 -13.59
N GLU A 204 4.21 10.35 -12.92
CA GLU A 204 4.49 9.92 -11.55
C GLU A 204 3.47 10.46 -10.54
N GLU A 205 2.84 11.61 -10.82
CA GLU A 205 1.77 12.18 -9.98
C GLU A 205 0.44 11.41 -10.07
N LEU A 206 0.35 10.50 -11.05
CA LEU A 206 -0.73 9.56 -11.26
C LEU A 206 -0.31 8.13 -10.91
N ALA A 207 0.85 7.94 -10.28
CA ALA A 207 1.29 6.62 -9.87
C ALA A 207 0.38 6.04 -8.78
N ILE A 208 -0.02 4.78 -8.95
CA ILE A 208 -0.99 4.11 -8.07
C ILE A 208 -0.50 2.73 -7.66
N ALA A 209 -0.56 2.45 -6.35
CA ALA A 209 -0.36 1.11 -5.84
C ALA A 209 -1.54 0.19 -6.18
N CYS A 210 -1.22 -0.98 -6.71
CA CYS A 210 -2.16 -2.01 -7.14
C CYS A 210 -1.74 -3.38 -6.61
N TRP A 211 -2.68 -4.33 -6.60
CA TRP A 211 -2.46 -5.73 -6.28
C TRP A 211 -2.84 -6.62 -7.47
N LYS A 212 -1.84 -7.23 -8.11
CA LYS A 212 -2.02 -8.23 -9.16
C LYS A 212 -2.25 -9.60 -8.54
N GLY A 213 -3.48 -10.07 -8.63
CA GLY A 213 -3.87 -11.44 -8.30
C GLY A 213 -3.74 -12.37 -9.50
N LYS A 214 -4.33 -13.56 -9.37
CA LYS A 214 -4.34 -14.59 -10.42
C LYS A 214 -5.16 -14.18 -11.65
N SER A 215 -6.34 -13.59 -11.46
CA SER A 215 -7.29 -13.26 -12.53
C SER A 215 -7.57 -11.76 -12.68
N SER A 216 -7.10 -10.94 -11.74
CA SER A 216 -7.40 -9.50 -11.71
C SER A 216 -6.26 -8.67 -11.14
N VAL A 217 -6.29 -7.38 -11.46
CA VAL A 217 -5.55 -6.34 -10.74
C VAL A 217 -6.55 -5.50 -9.95
N ASN A 218 -6.25 -5.26 -8.68
CA ASN A 218 -7.12 -4.54 -7.76
C ASN A 218 -6.43 -3.28 -7.23
N LEU A 219 -7.20 -2.22 -7.08
CA LEU A 219 -6.72 -0.93 -6.59
C LEU A 219 -6.41 -1.01 -5.08
N LEU A 220 -5.24 -0.50 -4.65
CA LEU A 220 -4.82 -0.46 -3.24
C LEU A 220 -4.91 0.94 -2.61
N VAL A 221 -5.58 1.90 -3.25
CA VAL A 221 -5.78 3.25 -2.71
C VAL A 221 -7.16 3.40 -2.07
N SER A 222 -7.32 4.32 -1.13
CA SER A 222 -8.62 4.58 -0.49
C SER A 222 -9.64 5.15 -1.47
N LYS A 223 -10.93 5.12 -1.12
CA LYS A 223 -11.99 5.76 -1.94
C LYS A 223 -11.74 7.26 -2.09
N VAL A 224 -11.35 7.94 -1.01
CA VAL A 224 -11.07 9.39 -1.02
C VAL A 224 -9.94 9.72 -1.99
N GLU A 225 -8.83 8.98 -1.94
CA GLU A 225 -7.72 9.17 -2.88
C GLU A 225 -8.15 8.85 -4.33
N THR A 226 -8.98 7.83 -4.51
CA THR A 226 -9.54 7.48 -5.82
C THR A 226 -10.35 8.64 -6.39
N ASP A 227 -11.21 9.24 -5.56
CA ASP A 227 -12.08 10.36 -5.92
C ASP A 227 -11.24 11.60 -6.28
N HIS A 228 -10.23 11.96 -5.47
CA HIS A 228 -9.29 13.04 -5.79
C HIS A 228 -8.51 12.79 -7.09
N MET A 229 -8.13 11.54 -7.39
CA MET A 229 -7.46 11.21 -8.64
C MET A 229 -8.41 11.35 -9.83
N LEU A 230 -9.68 10.94 -9.67
CA LEU A 230 -10.71 11.08 -10.71
C LEU A 230 -11.01 12.55 -11.04
N GLU A 231 -10.97 13.45 -10.05
CA GLU A 231 -11.09 14.90 -10.26
C GLU A 231 -10.00 15.45 -11.20
N LYS A 232 -8.77 14.93 -11.11
CA LYS A 232 -7.67 15.28 -12.04
C LYS A 232 -7.98 14.89 -13.50
N PHE A 233 -8.89 13.94 -13.71
CA PHE A 233 -9.41 13.56 -15.03
C PHE A 233 -10.69 14.32 -15.42
N GLY A 234 -11.05 15.39 -14.69
CA GLY A 234 -12.28 16.16 -14.89
C GLY A 234 -13.55 15.38 -14.57
N VAL A 235 -13.46 14.32 -13.77
CA VAL A 235 -14.65 13.55 -13.35
C VAL A 235 -15.24 14.20 -12.11
N ASP A 236 -16.50 14.59 -12.20
CA ASP A 236 -17.25 15.03 -11.02
C ASP A 236 -17.62 13.82 -10.14
N VAL A 237 -17.02 13.77 -8.95
CA VAL A 237 -17.20 12.72 -7.95
C VAL A 237 -18.20 13.13 -6.85
N SER A 238 -18.69 14.37 -6.85
CA SER A 238 -19.58 14.91 -5.82
C SER A 238 -20.95 14.21 -5.81
N ALA A 239 -21.43 13.73 -6.95
CA ALA A 239 -22.71 13.02 -7.09
C ALA A 239 -22.68 11.56 -6.58
N ALA A 240 -21.50 10.96 -6.41
CA ALA A 240 -21.35 9.60 -5.90
C ALA A 240 -21.37 9.51 -4.36
N GLY A 241 -21.43 10.66 -3.68
CA GLY A 241 -21.48 10.81 -2.23
C GLY A 241 -22.88 10.62 -1.65
N GLY A 242 -23.43 9.40 -1.73
CA GLY A 242 -24.56 9.01 -0.90
C GLY A 242 -24.15 8.98 0.57
N GLY A 243 -24.45 10.08 1.29
CA GLY A 243 -24.51 10.24 2.75
C GLY A 243 -23.88 9.16 3.64
N GLY A 244 -22.58 9.27 3.87
CA GLY A 244 -21.94 8.73 5.06
C GLY A 244 -21.48 9.89 5.92
N SER A 245 -22.29 10.33 6.89
CA SER A 245 -21.89 11.32 7.87
C SER A 245 -20.57 10.89 8.52
N VAL A 246 -19.55 11.74 8.44
CA VAL A 246 -18.39 11.64 9.33
C VAL A 246 -18.92 11.89 10.74
N GLN A 247 -19.21 10.81 11.48
CA GLN A 247 -19.33 10.91 12.93
C GLN A 247 -17.91 11.18 13.45
N GLY A 248 -17.62 12.46 13.69
CA GLY A 248 -16.49 12.86 14.51
C GLY A 248 -16.66 12.21 15.88
N GLY A 249 -15.91 11.13 16.12
CA GLY A 249 -15.82 10.52 17.43
C GLY A 249 -15.26 11.55 18.40
N GLY A 250 -16.13 12.05 19.27
CA GLY A 250 -15.78 12.95 20.36
C GLY A 250 -14.65 12.35 21.19
N MET A 251 -13.66 13.18 21.46
CA MET A 251 -12.61 12.91 22.42
C MET A 251 -13.24 12.93 23.82
N GLU A 252 -13.64 11.76 24.33
CA GLU A 252 -13.89 11.60 25.76
C GLU A 252 -12.57 11.36 26.46
N VAL A 253 -12.18 12.36 27.24
CA VAL A 253 -11.17 12.26 28.27
C VAL A 253 -11.73 11.43 29.42
N ASN A 254 -11.05 10.33 29.75
CA ASN A 254 -11.01 9.73 31.08
C ASN A 254 -9.63 9.10 31.27
#